data_AF-A0A7S0ZP28-F1
#
_entry.id   AF-A0A7S0ZP28-F1
#
_cell.length_a   1.000
_cell.length_b   1.000
_cell.length_c   1.000
_cell.angle_alpha   90.00
_cell.angle_beta   90.00
_cell.angle_gamma   90.00
#
_symmetry.space_group_name_H-M   'P 1'
#
loop_
_entity.id
_entity.type
_entity.pdbx_description
1 polymer ?
#
loop_
_entity_poly.entity_id
_entity_poly.type
_entity_poly.pdbx_seq_one_letter_code
_entity_poly.pdbx_strand_id
1 'polypeptide(L)'
;FWLKFLHRNLFFLVFRGFMVMFVTFLSLVCLVSAQVTPSEIIEIGSLLYTAIQDNQPVLDVDKDWGAAVPSGITQWESLANWHDPKQSDSFFVEFKNGVGMKLTKFEWKFAWKFGGNYNGIGQYVTQAGIQILDAYAYLTEHLDVQVTNLQPLNYGSSSNPVGGLDVTVSVTSHGTFERTTKTCTMTLKGDGSSHLGGCETGTFGTAESTVHTVV
;
A
#
# COMPACT_ATOMS: atom_id res chain seq x y z
N PHE A 1 -63.02 21.46 -57.47
CA PHE A 1 -61.82 20.61 -57.62
C PHE A 1 -60.54 21.34 -57.17
N TRP A 2 -60.55 22.10 -56.05
CA TRP A 2 -59.40 22.96 -55.66
C TRP A 2 -59.20 23.16 -54.14
N LEU A 3 -59.85 22.37 -53.26
CA LEU A 3 -59.79 22.60 -51.81
C LEU A 3 -59.25 21.42 -50.97
N LYS A 4 -58.73 20.36 -51.61
CA LYS A 4 -58.14 19.20 -50.91
C LYS A 4 -56.60 19.15 -50.96
N PHE A 5 -55.95 20.13 -51.56
CA PHE A 5 -54.49 20.07 -51.79
C PHE A 5 -53.64 20.83 -50.75
N LEU A 6 -54.23 21.73 -49.94
CA LEU A 6 -53.43 22.56 -49.02
C LEU A 6 -53.21 22.00 -47.62
N HIS A 7 -53.91 20.95 -47.19
CA HIS A 7 -53.81 20.49 -45.79
C HIS A 7 -52.71 19.45 -45.52
N ARG A 8 -52.08 18.89 -46.55
CA ARG A 8 -51.07 17.81 -46.39
C ARG A 8 -49.61 18.27 -46.33
N ASN A 9 -49.32 19.52 -46.68
CA ASN A 9 -47.93 20.00 -46.76
C ASN A 9 -47.46 20.82 -45.55
N LEU A 10 -48.35 21.24 -44.64
CA LEU A 10 -47.94 21.98 -43.46
C LEU A 10 -47.55 21.07 -42.27
N PHE A 11 -48.04 19.83 -42.23
CA PHE A 11 -47.75 18.91 -41.13
C PHE A 11 -46.35 18.26 -41.24
N PHE A 12 -45.81 18.16 -42.46
CA PHE A 12 -44.50 17.54 -42.70
C PHE A 12 -43.31 18.49 -42.45
N LEU A 13 -43.53 19.80 -42.38
CA LEU A 13 -42.47 20.80 -42.20
C LEU A 13 -42.18 21.11 -40.72
N VAL A 14 -43.14 20.93 -39.82
CA VAL A 14 -42.94 21.17 -38.38
C VAL A 14 -42.21 20.01 -37.70
N PHE A 15 -42.42 18.77 -38.15
CA PHE A 15 -41.75 17.59 -37.58
C PHE A 15 -40.28 17.44 -37.99
N ARG A 16 -39.86 18.04 -39.11
CA ARG A 16 -38.46 18.01 -39.56
C ARG A 16 -37.57 19.05 -38.87
N GLY A 17 -38.14 20.08 -38.26
CA GLY A 17 -37.39 21.10 -37.52
C GLY A 17 -37.01 20.67 -36.10
N PHE A 18 -37.89 19.92 -35.42
CA PHE A 18 -37.66 19.51 -34.03
C PHE A 18 -36.71 18.31 -33.88
N MET A 19 -36.56 17.48 -34.92
CA MET A 19 -35.69 16.29 -34.87
C MET A 19 -34.22 16.60 -35.18
N VAL A 20 -33.89 17.81 -35.65
CA VAL A 20 -32.48 18.23 -35.85
C VAL A 20 -31.96 19.00 -34.64
N MET A 21 -32.84 19.58 -33.82
CA MET A 21 -32.43 20.40 -32.67
C MET A 21 -32.24 19.61 -31.37
N PHE A 22 -32.56 18.32 -31.34
CA PHE A 22 -32.32 17.44 -30.17
C PHE A 22 -31.10 16.54 -30.33
N VAL A 23 -30.49 16.48 -31.53
CA VAL A 23 -29.33 15.62 -31.82
C VAL A 23 -27.99 16.38 -31.68
N THR A 24 -28.01 17.70 -31.54
CA THR A 24 -26.82 18.53 -31.34
C THR A 24 -26.53 18.87 -29.87
N PHE A 25 -27.17 18.19 -28.92
CA PHE A 25 -26.87 18.30 -27.48
C PHE A 25 -26.39 16.96 -26.90
N LEU A 26 -25.69 16.16 -27.71
CA LEU A 26 -25.10 14.89 -27.30
C LEU A 26 -23.64 14.79 -27.75
N SER A 27 -22.81 15.75 -27.37
CA SER A 27 -21.35 15.59 -27.53
C SER A 27 -20.60 16.61 -26.69
N LEU A 28 -20.46 16.33 -25.39
CA LEU A 28 -19.19 16.54 -24.67
C LEU A 28 -19.30 15.96 -23.24
N VAL A 29 -19.65 14.68 -23.10
CA VAL A 29 -19.15 13.97 -21.92
C VAL A 29 -17.69 13.71 -22.22
N CYS A 30 -16.82 14.66 -21.87
CA CYS A 30 -15.39 14.40 -21.82
C CYS A 30 -15.20 13.25 -20.82
N LEU A 31 -14.94 12.05 -21.35
CA LEU A 31 -14.29 10.98 -20.61
C LEU A 31 -12.93 11.54 -20.19
N VAL A 32 -12.88 12.13 -18.99
CA VAL A 32 -11.61 12.40 -18.32
C VAL A 32 -11.06 11.03 -17.97
N SER A 33 -10.30 10.44 -18.90
CA SER A 33 -9.42 9.34 -18.55
C SER A 33 -8.44 9.90 -17.53
N ALA A 34 -8.41 9.31 -16.34
CA ALA A 34 -7.32 9.57 -15.40
C ALA A 34 -6.01 9.28 -16.14
N GLN A 35 -5.23 10.32 -16.40
CA GLN A 35 -3.92 10.17 -17.02
C GLN A 35 -2.98 9.61 -15.96
N VAL A 36 -2.26 8.54 -16.29
CA VAL A 36 -1.24 7.99 -15.40
C VAL A 36 -0.09 8.99 -15.32
N THR A 37 0.25 9.44 -14.12
CA THR A 37 1.34 10.41 -13.87
C THR A 37 2.49 9.74 -13.11
N PRO A 38 3.51 9.18 -13.79
CA PRO A 38 4.60 8.41 -13.15
C PRO A 38 5.33 9.13 -12.01
N SER A 39 5.43 10.46 -12.09
CA SER A 39 6.12 11.30 -11.10
C SER A 39 5.36 11.47 -9.79
N GLU A 40 4.04 11.30 -9.84
CA GLU A 40 3.15 11.42 -8.69
C GLU A 40 2.85 10.00 -8.19
N ILE A 41 3.08 9.80 -6.89
CA ILE A 41 3.05 8.48 -6.28
C ILE A 41 1.87 8.44 -5.32
N ILE A 42 1.04 7.42 -5.47
CA ILE A 42 -0.11 7.17 -4.59
C ILE A 42 0.08 5.85 -3.86
N GLU A 43 -0.62 5.75 -2.74
CA GLU A 43 -0.71 4.50 -2.01
C GLU A 43 -1.83 3.65 -2.57
N ILE A 44 -1.57 2.36 -2.74
CA ILE A 44 -2.60 1.35 -2.97
C ILE A 44 -2.40 0.24 -1.96
N GLY A 45 -3.50 -0.30 -1.44
CA GLY A 45 -3.48 -1.35 -0.42
C GLY A 45 -4.08 -0.88 0.89
N SER A 46 -3.76 -1.59 1.96
CA SER A 46 -4.25 -1.28 3.30
C SER A 46 -3.34 -0.27 3.99
N LEU A 47 -3.88 0.90 4.35
CA LEU A 47 -3.17 1.92 5.14
C LEU A 47 -2.83 1.42 6.55
N LEU A 48 -3.70 0.58 7.13
CA LEU A 48 -3.58 0.08 8.49
C LEU A 48 -4.26 -1.29 8.58
N TYR A 49 -3.52 -2.28 9.06
CA TYR A 49 -4.06 -3.62 9.30
C TYR A 49 -3.52 -4.23 10.58
N THR A 50 -4.23 -5.23 11.09
CA THR A 50 -3.85 -5.97 12.28
C THR A 50 -3.18 -7.27 11.84
N ALA A 51 -1.95 -7.51 12.28
CA ALA A 51 -1.24 -8.74 11.99
C ALA A 51 -1.51 -9.82 13.05
N ILE A 52 -1.62 -9.40 14.31
CA ILE A 52 -1.97 -10.25 15.46
C ILE A 52 -3.03 -9.54 16.28
N GLN A 53 -4.10 -10.25 16.62
CA GLN A 53 -5.14 -9.80 17.53
C GLN A 53 -5.31 -10.85 18.62
N ASP A 54 -5.22 -10.43 19.89
CA ASP A 54 -5.41 -11.31 21.04
C ASP A 54 -4.63 -12.64 20.91
N ASN A 55 -3.32 -12.53 20.66
CA ASN A 55 -2.39 -13.67 20.54
C ASN A 55 -2.58 -14.55 19.30
N GLN A 56 -3.51 -14.23 18.40
CA GLN A 56 -3.75 -15.01 17.18
C GLN A 56 -3.33 -14.21 15.93
N PRO A 57 -2.64 -14.84 14.96
CA PRO A 57 -2.38 -14.21 13.68
C PRO A 57 -3.69 -14.03 12.91
N VAL A 58 -3.96 -12.80 12.46
CA VAL A 58 -5.16 -12.44 11.68
C VAL A 58 -4.82 -11.83 10.32
N LEU A 59 -3.53 -11.80 9.97
CA LEU A 59 -3.00 -11.25 8.72
C LEU A 59 -3.54 -12.00 7.48
N ASP A 60 -4.15 -11.25 6.55
CA ASP A 60 -4.50 -11.71 5.20
C ASP A 60 -3.46 -11.19 4.21
N VAL A 61 -2.49 -12.03 3.85
CA VAL A 61 -1.36 -11.65 2.96
C VAL A 61 -1.80 -11.14 1.58
N ASP A 62 -3.03 -11.43 1.14
CA ASP A 62 -3.56 -10.96 -0.14
C ASP A 62 -4.10 -9.53 -0.04
N LYS A 63 -4.47 -9.06 1.15
CA LYS A 63 -5.10 -7.74 1.38
C LYS A 63 -4.27 -6.80 2.27
N ASP A 64 -3.49 -7.35 3.17
CA ASP A 64 -2.82 -6.64 4.25
C ASP A 64 -1.38 -6.28 3.85
N TRP A 65 -1.28 -5.36 2.90
CA TRP A 65 -0.01 -4.82 2.41
C TRP A 65 -0.21 -3.42 1.84
N GLY A 66 0.90 -2.69 1.68
CA GLY A 66 0.96 -1.37 1.04
C GLY A 66 1.75 -1.39 -0.26
N ALA A 67 1.50 -0.42 -1.12
CA ALA A 67 2.25 -0.18 -2.34
C ALA A 67 2.37 1.31 -2.62
N ALA A 68 3.48 1.69 -3.26
CA ALA A 68 3.72 3.04 -3.73
C ALA A 68 3.91 2.99 -5.25
N VAL A 69 2.87 3.39 -5.99
CA VAL A 69 2.76 3.25 -7.45
C VAL A 69 2.32 4.58 -8.08
N PRO A 70 2.41 4.75 -9.41
CA PRO A 70 1.93 5.97 -10.07
C PRO A 70 0.46 6.25 -9.79
N SER A 71 0.10 7.52 -9.65
CA SER A 71 -1.29 7.95 -9.72
C SER A 71 -1.92 7.59 -11.07
N GLY A 72 -3.21 7.29 -11.03
CA GLY A 72 -4.01 6.99 -12.22
C GLY A 72 -3.93 5.56 -12.72
N ILE A 73 -3.12 4.69 -12.10
CA ILE A 73 -3.09 3.25 -12.42
C ILE A 73 -4.42 2.61 -12.01
N THR A 74 -5.07 1.95 -12.97
CA THR A 74 -6.32 1.20 -12.75
C THR A 74 -6.18 -0.30 -12.99
N GLN A 75 -5.13 -0.72 -13.70
CA GLN A 75 -4.82 -2.12 -14.02
C GLN A 75 -3.41 -2.45 -13.56
N TRP A 76 -3.29 -3.45 -12.70
CA TRP A 76 -2.00 -3.82 -12.10
C TRP A 76 -1.03 -4.41 -13.14
N GLU A 77 -1.56 -5.01 -14.20
CA GLU A 77 -0.84 -5.59 -15.33
C GLU A 77 -0.07 -4.55 -16.14
N SER A 78 -0.41 -3.26 -15.99
CA SER A 78 0.33 -2.16 -16.60
C SER A 78 1.68 -1.89 -15.94
N LEU A 79 1.90 -2.42 -14.73
CA LEU A 79 3.18 -2.41 -14.03
C LEU A 79 3.89 -3.74 -14.24
N ALA A 80 5.10 -3.69 -14.81
CA ALA A 80 5.89 -4.87 -15.16
C ALA A 80 7.30 -4.81 -14.57
N ASN A 81 8.07 -5.89 -14.77
CA ASN A 81 9.48 -6.02 -14.34
C ASN A 81 9.69 -6.08 -12.82
N TRP A 82 8.71 -6.62 -12.10
CA TRP A 82 8.83 -6.91 -10.68
C TRP A 82 9.94 -7.93 -10.40
N HIS A 83 10.73 -7.67 -9.37
CA HIS A 83 11.68 -8.60 -8.80
C HIS A 83 11.04 -9.46 -7.70
N ASP A 84 11.72 -10.56 -7.36
CA ASP A 84 11.37 -11.40 -6.23
C ASP A 84 11.32 -10.58 -4.92
N PRO A 85 10.50 -10.99 -3.93
CA PRO A 85 10.39 -10.29 -2.67
C PRO A 85 11.75 -10.15 -1.99
N LYS A 86 12.13 -8.92 -1.67
CA LYS A 86 13.24 -8.65 -0.77
C LYS A 86 12.76 -8.71 0.67
N GLN A 87 13.64 -9.18 1.55
CA GLN A 87 13.41 -9.23 2.98
C GLN A 87 14.50 -8.46 3.71
N SER A 88 14.12 -7.83 4.82
CA SER A 88 15.07 -7.29 5.79
C SER A 88 15.58 -8.37 6.75
N ASP A 89 16.53 -7.99 7.61
CA ASP A 89 16.90 -8.78 8.79
C ASP A 89 15.71 -8.98 9.73
N SER A 90 15.80 -9.98 10.60
CA SER A 90 14.77 -10.22 11.62
C SER A 90 14.76 -9.12 12.68
N PHE A 91 13.57 -8.66 13.04
CA PHE A 91 13.30 -7.78 14.16
C PHE A 91 12.48 -8.53 15.20
N PHE A 92 12.67 -8.19 16.47
CA PHE A 92 11.79 -8.70 17.51
C PHE A 92 11.58 -7.68 18.61
N VAL A 93 10.44 -7.81 19.28
CA VAL A 93 10.16 -7.17 20.57
C VAL A 93 9.88 -8.29 21.56
N GLU A 94 10.58 -8.26 22.69
CA GLU A 94 10.37 -9.18 23.80
C GLU A 94 10.10 -8.39 25.07
N PHE A 95 8.99 -8.71 25.72
CA PHE A 95 8.63 -8.13 27.01
C PHE A 95 8.91 -9.16 28.11
N LYS A 96 9.59 -8.70 29.17
CA LYS A 96 9.97 -9.51 30.33
C LYS A 96 9.49 -8.82 31.60
N ASN A 97 9.07 -9.62 32.57
CA ASN A 97 8.76 -9.11 33.91
C ASN A 97 10.04 -8.85 34.73
N GLY A 98 9.88 -8.32 35.94
CA GLY A 98 10.99 -7.95 36.83
C GLY A 98 11.94 -9.08 37.25
N VAL A 99 11.59 -10.34 37.01
CA VAL A 99 12.46 -11.52 37.25
C VAL A 99 13.00 -12.14 35.96
N GLY A 100 12.80 -11.47 34.81
CA GLY A 100 13.34 -11.87 33.51
C GLY A 100 12.54 -12.94 32.76
N MET A 101 11.36 -13.34 33.28
CA MET A 101 10.50 -14.28 32.55
C MET A 101 9.86 -13.57 31.35
N LYS A 102 9.88 -14.23 30.20
CA LYS A 102 9.27 -13.75 28.95
C LYS A 102 7.75 -13.77 29.08
N LEU A 103 7.14 -12.59 28.91
CA LEU A 103 5.71 -12.37 28.93
C LEU A 103 5.14 -12.46 27.51
N THR A 104 5.70 -11.70 26.58
CA THR A 104 5.33 -11.77 25.17
C THR A 104 6.56 -11.63 24.29
N LYS A 105 6.49 -12.17 23.09
CA LYS A 105 7.48 -11.97 22.04
C LYS A 105 6.79 -11.91 20.69
N PHE A 106 7.23 -10.97 19.87
CA PHE A 106 6.88 -10.91 18.47
C PHE A 106 8.14 -10.75 17.64
N GLU A 107 8.30 -11.60 16.62
CA GLU A 107 9.42 -11.57 15.69
C GLU A 107 8.89 -11.48 14.26
N TRP A 108 9.47 -10.59 13.46
CA TRP A 108 9.05 -10.33 12.09
C TRP A 108 10.21 -9.91 11.19
N LYS A 109 9.95 -9.90 9.88
CA LYS A 109 10.78 -9.23 8.88
C LYS A 109 9.91 -8.29 8.08
N PHE A 110 10.45 -7.17 7.63
CA PHE A 110 9.85 -6.42 6.53
C PHE A 110 10.09 -7.16 5.22
N ALA A 111 9.06 -7.24 4.38
CA ALA A 111 9.11 -7.86 3.05
C ALA A 111 8.39 -6.99 2.02
N TRP A 112 8.93 -6.92 0.80
CA TRP A 112 8.33 -6.16 -0.30
C TRP A 112 8.83 -6.63 -1.67
N LYS A 113 8.01 -6.43 -2.71
CA LYS A 113 8.42 -6.56 -4.12
C LYS A 113 8.77 -5.20 -4.69
N PHE A 114 9.77 -5.16 -5.56
CA PHE A 114 10.35 -3.92 -6.08
C PHE A 114 10.64 -4.04 -7.59
N GLY A 115 11.05 -2.95 -8.23
CA GLY A 115 11.42 -2.89 -9.65
C GLY A 115 10.27 -2.71 -10.62
N GLY A 116 9.02 -2.68 -10.12
CA GLY A 116 7.86 -2.43 -10.96
C GLY A 116 7.99 -1.12 -11.71
N ASN A 117 7.70 -1.11 -13.00
CA ASN A 117 7.75 0.09 -13.82
C ASN A 117 6.52 0.20 -14.74
N TYR A 118 6.17 1.44 -15.08
CA TYR A 118 5.10 1.73 -16.03
C TYR A 118 5.71 2.13 -17.36
N ASN A 119 5.55 1.29 -18.39
CA ASN A 119 6.15 1.52 -19.71
C ASN A 119 7.67 1.79 -19.66
N GLY A 120 8.40 1.11 -18.76
CA GLY A 120 9.85 1.30 -18.57
C GLY A 120 10.23 2.53 -17.75
N ILE A 121 9.25 3.28 -17.21
CA ILE A 121 9.49 4.47 -16.40
C ILE A 121 9.23 4.15 -14.93
N GLY A 122 10.19 4.57 -14.09
CA GLY A 122 10.08 4.52 -12.65
C GLY A 122 10.42 3.18 -12.03
N GLN A 123 10.49 3.18 -10.71
CA GLN A 123 10.70 2.02 -9.88
C GLN A 123 9.74 2.08 -8.71
N TYR A 124 8.79 1.16 -8.66
CA TYR A 124 7.68 1.14 -7.71
C TYR A 124 7.77 -0.06 -6.79
N VAL A 125 7.08 0.02 -5.66
CA VAL A 125 7.06 -1.00 -4.62
C VAL A 125 5.64 -1.51 -4.42
N THR A 126 5.49 -2.81 -4.20
CA THR A 126 4.22 -3.46 -3.88
C THR A 126 4.40 -4.56 -2.86
N GLN A 127 3.30 -5.03 -2.29
CA GLN A 127 3.30 -6.05 -1.24
C GLN A 127 4.25 -5.67 -0.10
N ALA A 128 4.36 -4.38 0.20
CA ALA A 128 5.15 -3.86 1.30
C ALA A 128 4.41 -4.13 2.61
N GLY A 129 5.08 -4.83 3.51
CA GLY A 129 4.49 -5.20 4.78
C GLY A 129 5.46 -6.02 5.61
N ILE A 130 4.90 -6.94 6.39
CA ILE A 130 5.69 -7.82 7.26
C ILE A 130 5.43 -9.29 6.98
N GLN A 131 6.45 -10.10 7.28
CA GLN A 131 6.34 -11.53 7.44
C GLN A 131 6.51 -11.86 8.92
N ILE A 132 5.52 -12.53 9.50
CA ILE A 132 5.56 -13.01 10.89
C ILE A 132 6.49 -14.23 10.96
N LEU A 133 7.41 -14.23 11.94
CA LEU A 133 8.32 -15.34 12.21
C LEU A 133 7.99 -16.07 13.51
N ASP A 134 7.66 -15.32 14.56
CA ASP A 134 7.31 -15.85 15.88
C ASP A 134 6.30 -14.95 16.57
N ALA A 135 5.36 -15.56 17.27
CA ALA A 135 4.32 -14.87 18.04
C ALA A 135 4.05 -15.68 19.31
N TYR A 136 4.35 -15.07 20.44
CA TYR A 136 4.23 -15.71 21.74
C TYR A 136 3.61 -14.75 22.75
N ALA A 137 2.69 -15.28 23.54
CA ALA A 137 2.17 -14.62 24.73
C ALA A 137 1.97 -15.63 25.86
N TYR A 138 2.32 -15.18 27.06
CA TYR A 138 2.05 -15.89 28.30
C TYR A 138 0.54 -15.84 28.60
N LEU A 139 0.04 -16.80 29.39
CA LEU A 139 -1.40 -17.02 29.59
C LEU A 139 -2.18 -15.78 30.06
N THR A 140 -1.53 -14.88 30.82
CA THR A 140 -2.14 -13.67 31.38
C THR A 140 -1.94 -12.43 30.52
N GLU A 141 -1.31 -12.58 29.36
CA GLU A 141 -0.90 -11.49 28.49
C GLU A 141 -1.58 -11.58 27.13
N HIS A 142 -1.71 -10.41 26.52
CA HIS A 142 -2.25 -10.21 25.19
C HIS A 142 -1.21 -9.50 24.34
N LEU A 143 -1.00 -10.05 23.15
CA LEU A 143 -0.13 -9.52 22.12
C LEU A 143 -1.02 -9.05 20.96
N ASP A 144 -0.96 -7.76 20.69
CA ASP A 144 -1.58 -7.13 19.52
C ASP A 144 -0.51 -6.50 18.64
N VAL A 145 -0.59 -6.73 17.33
CA VAL A 145 0.36 -6.15 16.37
C VAL A 145 -0.42 -5.44 15.28
N GLN A 146 -0.14 -4.16 15.12
CA GLN A 146 -0.70 -3.30 14.07
C GLN A 146 0.41 -2.89 13.11
N VAL A 147 0.10 -2.86 11.82
CA VAL A 147 1.01 -2.40 10.78
C VAL A 147 0.37 -1.25 10.05
N THR A 148 1.08 -0.13 10.00
CA THR A 148 0.65 1.10 9.33
C THR A 148 1.58 1.40 8.18
N ASN A 149 1.01 1.59 7.00
CA ASN A 149 1.69 2.12 5.83
C ASN A 149 1.48 3.64 5.82
N LEU A 150 2.57 4.39 5.79
CA LEU A 150 2.53 5.85 5.74
C LEU A 150 2.51 6.34 4.30
N GLN A 151 2.07 7.59 4.13
CA GLN A 151 1.94 8.25 2.84
C GLN A 151 3.20 8.06 1.98
N PRO A 152 3.07 7.53 0.75
CA PRO A 152 4.20 7.28 -0.11
C PRO A 152 4.83 8.57 -0.63
N LEU A 153 6.13 8.47 -0.93
CA LEU A 153 6.95 9.56 -1.43
C LEU A 153 7.68 9.12 -2.70
N ASN A 154 8.01 10.11 -3.55
CA ASN A 154 8.94 9.93 -4.64
C ASN A 154 10.36 10.23 -4.15
N TYR A 155 11.18 9.19 -4.01
CA TYR A 155 12.60 9.28 -3.65
C TYR A 155 13.52 9.54 -4.85
N GLY A 156 12.98 9.49 -6.07
CA GLY A 156 13.69 9.75 -7.32
C GLY A 156 13.47 11.16 -7.85
N SER A 157 13.49 11.28 -9.18
CA SER A 157 13.15 12.52 -9.88
C SER A 157 11.79 12.38 -10.58
N SER A 158 11.27 13.47 -11.15
CA SER A 158 10.04 13.40 -11.96
C SER A 158 10.24 12.58 -13.25
N SER A 159 11.46 12.53 -13.79
CA SER A 159 11.78 11.77 -15.01
C SER A 159 12.17 10.31 -14.74
N ASN A 160 12.66 10.02 -13.54
CA ASN A 160 12.97 8.67 -13.07
C ASN A 160 12.46 8.50 -11.63
N PRO A 161 11.14 8.32 -11.45
CA PRO A 161 10.51 8.28 -10.14
C PRO A 161 10.86 6.99 -9.39
N VAL A 162 11.07 7.09 -8.08
CA VAL A 162 11.27 5.94 -7.20
C VAL A 162 10.21 6.01 -6.10
N GLY A 163 9.17 5.20 -6.22
CA GLY A 163 8.12 5.11 -5.20
C GLY A 163 8.65 4.41 -3.95
N GLY A 164 8.35 4.95 -2.78
CA GLY A 164 8.60 4.28 -1.51
C GLY A 164 7.61 4.71 -0.46
N LEU A 165 7.45 3.88 0.56
CA LEU A 165 6.61 4.17 1.72
C LEU A 165 7.31 3.70 3.00
N ASP A 166 6.89 4.28 4.11
CA ASP A 166 7.34 3.85 5.43
C ASP A 166 6.32 2.87 6.01
N VAL A 167 6.80 1.70 6.42
CA VAL A 167 6.00 0.68 7.09
C VAL A 167 6.33 0.70 8.56
N THR A 168 5.34 0.99 9.40
CA THR A 168 5.48 1.05 10.86
C THR A 168 4.77 -0.13 11.50
N VAL A 169 5.50 -0.90 12.30
CA VAL A 169 4.98 -2.00 13.10
C VAL A 169 4.84 -1.52 14.53
N SER A 170 3.64 -1.63 15.09
CA SER A 170 3.32 -1.30 16.47
C SER A 170 2.96 -2.58 17.21
N VAL A 171 3.83 -2.99 18.13
CA VAL A 171 3.68 -4.21 18.94
C VAL A 171 3.23 -3.80 20.32
N THR A 172 2.06 -4.26 20.74
CA THR A 172 1.51 -4.00 22.07
C THR A 172 1.43 -5.29 22.87
N SER A 173 2.08 -5.29 24.03
CA SER A 173 1.86 -6.29 25.08
C SER A 173 0.98 -5.68 26.16
N HIS A 174 -0.06 -6.37 26.58
CA HIS A 174 -0.89 -5.92 27.70
C HIS A 174 -1.48 -7.06 28.52
N GLY A 175 -1.60 -6.81 29.82
CA GLY A 175 -2.33 -7.64 30.77
C GLY A 175 -3.31 -6.77 31.56
N THR A 176 -3.81 -7.27 32.68
CA THR A 176 -4.79 -6.52 33.50
C THR A 176 -4.22 -5.22 34.10
N PHE A 177 -2.91 -5.13 34.29
CA PHE A 177 -2.27 -4.03 35.04
C PHE A 177 -1.18 -3.28 34.28
N GLU A 178 -0.77 -3.76 33.11
CA GLU A 178 0.26 -3.12 32.30
C GLU A 178 -0.10 -3.16 30.81
N ARG A 179 0.32 -2.11 30.10
CA ARG A 179 0.23 -2.01 28.65
C ARG A 179 1.46 -1.28 28.16
N THR A 180 2.22 -1.95 27.30
CA THR A 180 3.41 -1.36 26.69
C THR A 180 3.36 -1.57 25.19
N THR A 181 3.58 -0.48 24.46
CA THR A 181 3.67 -0.50 23.00
C THR A 181 5.09 -0.15 22.57
N LYS A 182 5.61 -0.86 21.58
CA LYS A 182 6.89 -0.60 20.93
C LYS A 182 6.68 -0.47 19.44
N THR A 183 7.34 0.52 18.84
CA THR A 183 7.21 0.80 17.41
C THR A 183 8.52 0.61 16.68
N CYS A 184 8.42 0.18 15.41
CA CYS A 184 9.57 0.08 14.52
C CYS A 184 9.15 0.40 13.08
N THR A 185 9.85 1.34 12.47
CA THR A 185 9.55 1.84 11.12
C THR A 185 10.69 1.54 10.17
N MET A 186 10.35 1.06 8.98
CA MET A 186 11.28 0.85 7.88
C MET A 186 10.75 1.50 6.61
N THR A 187 11.58 2.30 5.94
CA THR A 187 11.31 2.79 4.59
C THR A 187 11.62 1.69 3.58
N LEU A 188 10.65 1.36 2.73
CA LEU A 188 10.75 0.36 1.66
C LEU A 188 10.60 1.04 0.30
N LYS A 189 11.55 0.84 -0.61
CA LYS A 189 11.59 1.54 -1.91
C LYS A 189 11.52 0.60 -3.10
N GLY A 190 11.00 1.15 -4.20
CA GLY A 190 10.85 0.46 -5.48
C GLY A 190 12.16 0.15 -6.20
N ASP A 191 13.28 0.77 -5.81
CA ASP A 191 14.62 0.41 -6.29
C ASP A 191 15.23 -0.77 -5.52
N GLY A 192 14.49 -1.34 -4.57
CA GLY A 192 14.95 -2.43 -3.71
C GLY A 192 15.81 -1.98 -2.53
N SER A 193 16.10 -0.69 -2.38
CA SER A 193 16.74 -0.17 -1.17
C SER A 193 15.75 -0.08 -0.01
N SER A 194 16.27 -0.12 1.21
CA SER A 194 15.49 0.04 2.44
C SER A 194 16.30 0.83 3.46
N HIS A 195 15.62 1.55 4.34
CA HIS A 195 16.24 2.33 5.40
C HIS A 195 15.51 2.12 6.72
N LEU A 196 16.25 1.73 7.76
CA LEU A 196 15.71 1.58 9.10
C LEU A 196 15.48 2.98 9.69
N GLY A 197 14.23 3.29 9.99
CA GLY A 197 13.85 4.51 10.69
C GLY A 197 13.96 4.34 12.20
N GLY A 198 13.01 4.92 12.93
CA GLY A 198 12.92 4.73 14.39
C GLY A 198 12.47 3.32 14.75
N CYS A 199 13.27 2.62 15.56
CA CYS A 199 12.87 1.35 16.17
C CYS A 199 13.18 1.36 17.66
N GLU A 200 12.12 1.34 18.47
CA GLU A 200 12.21 1.42 19.91
C GLU A 200 12.78 0.10 20.46
N THR A 201 14.00 0.18 20.97
CA THR A 201 14.72 -0.95 21.55
C THR A 201 13.94 -1.53 22.73
N GLY A 202 13.56 -2.82 22.66
CA GLY A 202 12.87 -3.54 23.74
C GLY A 202 13.78 -4.48 24.56
N THR A 203 14.81 -5.06 23.93
CA THR A 203 15.98 -5.78 24.48
C THR A 203 16.60 -6.50 23.27
N PHE A 204 17.67 -5.96 22.67
CA PHE A 204 18.32 -6.59 21.52
C PHE A 204 19.42 -7.54 21.98
N GLY A 205 19.25 -8.84 21.76
CA GLY A 205 20.39 -9.66 21.36
C GLY A 205 20.59 -9.38 19.89
N THR A 206 21.57 -8.54 19.54
CA THR A 206 22.02 -8.45 18.16
C THR A 206 22.56 -9.82 17.78
N ALA A 207 21.96 -10.48 16.78
CA ALA A 207 22.74 -11.42 16.00
C ALA A 207 23.90 -10.60 15.41
N GLU A 208 25.10 -10.96 15.85
CA GLU A 208 26.38 -10.39 15.47
C GLU A 208 26.44 -10.24 13.94
N SER A 209 26.36 -9.01 13.44
CA SER A 209 26.68 -8.73 12.05
C SER A 209 28.20 -8.85 11.90
N THR A 210 28.67 -10.04 11.52
CA THR A 210 30.03 -10.19 11.00
C THR A 210 30.14 -9.39 9.72
N VAL A 211 30.71 -8.19 9.86
CA VAL A 211 31.23 -7.38 8.76
C VAL A 211 32.30 -8.21 8.05
N HIS A 212 31.96 -8.80 6.91
CA HIS A 212 32.96 -9.19 5.93
C HIS A 212 33.35 -7.94 5.14
N THR A 213 34.39 -7.25 5.60
CA THR A 213 35.17 -6.36 4.75
C THR A 213 35.89 -7.25 3.73
N VAL A 214 35.44 -7.22 2.49
CA VAL A 214 36.24 -7.70 1.36
C VAL A 214 37.06 -6.49 0.89
N VAL A 215 38.38 -6.62 1.06
CA VAL A 215 39.42 -5.76 0.46
C VAL A 215 39.50 -6.05 -1.04
#